data_AF-A0AAJ2SJR0-F1
#
_entry.id   AF-A0AAJ2SJR0-F1
#
_cell.length_a   1.000
_cell.length_b   1.000
_cell.length_c   1.000
_cell.angle_alpha   90.00
_cell.angle_beta   90.00
_cell.angle_gamma   90.00
#
_symmetry.space_group_name_H-M   'P 1'
#
loop_
_entity.id
_entity.type
_entity.pdbx_description
1 polymer ?
#
loop_
_entity_poly.entity_id
_entity_poly.type
_entity_poly.pdbx_seq_one_letter_code
_entity_poly.pdbx_strand_id
1 'polypeptide(L)'
;MVGIFTLIFGLSIIFFDIKSGYRLSVLYLIPSIFVAVGLFAIFNESILRWLNKIMTKEIFEKNTKFIFFILPLSIFSIIGFLMMFFAFKLNWDVDLLGWSTISIFAFFPLIMIYGLVFGFSIPEKRQRLIEESQEKRREKLFSNDKGITIEMPLFDKNCFISWPSIEAIIYYNYVVRSDFTEYYEGYKLYLNSIPVYTKYEKQWWLNKLFPKDAQHKIIDINNETEHFSEIPKIVEKYLKSKVTIDFTDPMKGTLTSSKIYKNKNSTTTIEKWKPSKKESEQIVFDKFNRSLEEIKKNYR
;
A
#
# COMPACT_ATOMS: atom_id res chain seq x y z
N MET A 1 8.83 18.96 -3.84
CA MET A 1 10.16 18.49 -4.33
C MET A 1 11.16 19.64 -4.38
N VAL A 2 10.80 20.81 -4.95
CA VAL A 2 11.64 22.02 -4.98
C VAL A 2 12.14 22.40 -3.58
N GLY A 3 11.26 22.53 -2.58
CA GLY A 3 11.68 22.91 -1.21
C GLY A 3 12.66 21.95 -0.52
N ILE A 4 12.62 20.65 -0.84
CA ILE A 4 13.57 19.65 -0.29
C ILE A 4 14.94 19.81 -0.97
N PHE A 5 14.97 20.00 -2.30
CA PHE A 5 16.20 20.31 -3.02
C PHE A 5 16.81 21.64 -2.58
N THR A 6 15.98 22.65 -2.33
CA THR A 6 16.41 23.96 -1.82
C THR A 6 17.01 23.84 -0.41
N LEU A 7 16.46 22.97 0.44
CA LEU A 7 16.94 22.71 1.80
C LEU A 7 18.25 21.91 1.78
N ILE A 8 18.36 20.88 0.93
CA ILE A 8 19.61 20.12 0.74
C ILE A 8 20.71 21.03 0.19
N PHE A 9 20.41 21.85 -0.83
CA PHE A 9 21.36 22.77 -1.45
C PHE A 9 21.82 23.86 -0.47
N GLY A 10 20.89 24.43 0.30
CA GLY A 10 21.21 25.39 1.37
C GLY A 10 22.12 24.79 2.44
N LEU A 11 21.83 23.56 2.90
CA LEU A 11 22.70 22.85 3.84
C LEU A 11 24.08 22.55 3.23
N SER A 12 24.16 22.08 1.98
CA SER A 12 25.43 21.78 1.31
C SER A 12 26.35 23.00 1.18
N ILE A 13 25.80 24.19 0.94
CA ILE A 13 26.60 25.43 0.86
C ILE A 13 27.12 25.83 2.24
N ILE A 14 26.29 25.71 3.30
CA ILE A 14 26.74 25.93 4.69
C ILE A 14 27.90 24.97 5.03
N PHE A 15 27.79 23.72 4.61
CA PHE A 15 28.84 22.71 4.82
C PHE A 15 30.14 23.00 4.06
N PHE A 16 30.08 23.54 2.84
CA PHE A 16 31.27 23.90 2.06
C PHE A 16 32.01 25.10 2.67
N ASP A 17 31.27 26.10 3.13
CA ASP A 17 31.84 27.34 3.65
C ASP A 17 32.53 27.13 5.02
N ILE A 18 31.92 26.32 5.90
CA ILE A 18 32.51 25.92 7.19
C ILE A 18 33.85 25.18 7.03
N LYS A 19 33.98 24.33 5.99
CA LYS A 19 35.20 23.56 5.71
C LYS A 19 36.33 24.43 5.13
N SER A 20 35.98 25.50 4.42
CA SER A 20 36.94 26.36 3.72
C SER A 20 37.64 27.39 4.62
N GLY A 21 37.19 27.55 5.87
CA GLY A 21 37.78 28.48 6.83
C GLY A 21 37.48 29.97 6.57
N TYR A 22 36.64 30.29 5.57
CA TYR A 22 36.23 31.66 5.27
C TYR A 22 35.27 32.19 6.36
N ARG A 23 35.72 33.19 7.12
CA ARG A 23 34.93 33.89 8.15
C ARG A 23 34.41 35.22 7.61
N LEU A 24 33.53 35.19 6.61
CA LEU A 24 32.71 36.36 6.29
C LEU A 24 31.26 36.09 6.74
N SER A 25 30.83 36.77 7.81
CA SER A 25 29.48 36.64 8.39
C SER A 25 28.33 36.90 7.40
N VAL A 26 28.59 37.60 6.30
CA VAL A 26 27.62 37.89 5.22
C VAL A 26 27.31 36.65 4.36
N LEU A 27 28.23 35.69 4.26
CA LEU A 27 28.05 34.47 3.44
C LEU A 27 27.10 33.44 4.07
N TYR A 28 26.93 33.45 5.40
CA TYR A 28 25.99 32.57 6.12
C TYR A 28 24.53 33.00 5.96
N LEU A 29 24.29 34.26 5.55
CA LEU A 29 22.96 34.83 5.45
C LEU A 29 22.18 34.22 4.28
N ILE A 30 22.84 34.01 3.13
CA ILE A 30 22.21 33.48 1.92
C ILE A 30 21.75 32.03 2.10
N PRO A 31 22.58 31.08 2.59
CA PRO A 31 22.14 29.71 2.81
C PRO A 31 21.11 29.58 3.94
N SER A 32 21.21 30.41 4.98
CA SER A 32 20.21 30.45 6.06
C SER A 32 18.85 30.93 5.55
N ILE A 33 18.83 31.89 4.62
CA ILE A 33 17.61 32.30 3.91
C ILE A 33 17.07 31.14 3.06
N PHE A 34 17.92 30.39 2.34
CA PHE A 34 17.46 29.23 1.56
C PHE A 34 16.88 28.10 2.43
N VAL A 35 17.49 27.83 3.60
CA VAL A 35 16.95 26.88 4.59
C VAL A 35 15.64 27.41 5.17
N ALA A 36 15.57 28.70 5.53
CA ALA A 36 14.35 29.32 6.06
C ALA A 36 13.20 29.34 5.02
N VAL A 37 13.50 29.63 3.75
CA VAL A 37 12.54 29.60 2.64
C VAL A 37 12.11 28.17 2.32
N GLY A 38 13.04 27.19 2.36
CA GLY A 38 12.74 25.77 2.20
C GLY A 38 11.82 25.25 3.31
N LEU A 39 12.12 25.61 4.57
CA LEU A 39 11.26 25.32 5.71
C LEU A 39 9.90 26.02 5.57
N PHE A 40 9.88 27.32 5.28
CA PHE A 40 8.62 28.08 5.13
C PHE A 40 7.73 27.52 4.01
N ALA A 41 8.31 27.15 2.86
CA ALA A 41 7.60 26.53 1.76
C ALA A 41 7.06 25.12 2.08
N ILE A 42 7.69 24.40 3.02
CA ILE A 42 7.22 23.09 3.51
C ILE A 42 6.16 23.24 4.61
N PHE A 43 6.20 24.31 5.40
CA PHE A 43 5.54 24.36 6.70
C PHE A 43 4.47 25.47 6.92
N ASN A 44 4.37 26.50 6.05
CA ASN A 44 3.57 27.70 6.35
C ASN A 44 2.06 27.45 6.58
N GLU A 45 1.40 26.62 5.76
CA GLU A 45 -0.04 26.32 5.96
C GLU A 45 -0.30 25.19 6.98
N SER A 46 0.69 24.34 7.24
CA SER A 46 0.52 23.10 8.01
C SER A 46 0.69 23.32 9.51
N ILE A 47 1.59 24.23 9.93
CA ILE A 47 1.89 24.49 11.34
C ILE A 47 0.73 25.20 12.06
N LEU A 48 0.08 26.17 11.40
CA LEU A 48 -1.03 26.92 12.00
C LEU A 48 -2.25 26.01 12.26
N ARG A 49 -2.55 25.08 11.34
CA ARG A 49 -3.57 24.03 11.53
C ARG A 49 -3.19 23.06 12.65
N TRP A 50 -1.91 22.77 12.81
CA TRP A 50 -1.41 21.86 13.84
C TRP A 50 -1.52 22.43 15.25
N LEU A 51 -1.14 23.70 15.46
CA LEU A 51 -1.29 24.36 16.77
C LEU A 51 -2.75 24.36 17.23
N ASN A 52 -3.68 24.60 16.31
CA ASN A 52 -5.12 24.54 16.60
C ASN A 52 -5.60 23.11 16.91
N LYS A 53 -5.01 22.08 16.27
CA LYS A 53 -5.43 20.66 16.44
C LYS A 53 -4.81 19.98 17.66
N ILE A 54 -3.63 20.42 18.12
CA ILE A 54 -3.02 19.95 19.37
C ILE A 54 -3.74 20.51 20.60
N MET A 55 -4.24 21.75 20.53
CA MET A 55 -5.02 22.34 21.62
C MET A 55 -6.36 21.62 21.87
N THR A 56 -6.84 20.80 20.93
CA THR A 56 -7.99 19.92 21.14
C THR A 56 -7.56 18.58 21.74
N LYS A 57 -8.06 18.28 22.93
CA LYS A 57 -7.77 17.10 23.79
C LYS A 57 -8.00 15.72 23.14
N GLU A 58 -8.56 15.67 21.93
CA GLU A 58 -8.98 14.43 21.23
C GLU A 58 -7.83 13.57 20.68
N ILE A 59 -6.59 14.08 20.57
CA ILE A 59 -5.46 13.29 20.00
C ILE A 59 -4.94 12.24 21.00
N PHE A 60 -5.02 12.52 22.30
CA PHE A 60 -4.38 11.69 23.33
C PHE A 60 -5.19 10.45 23.73
N GLU A 61 -6.51 10.47 23.60
CA GLU A 61 -7.37 9.41 24.18
C GLU A 61 -7.55 8.16 23.31
N LYS A 62 -7.09 8.12 22.05
CA LYS A 62 -7.52 7.02 21.15
C LYS A 62 -6.54 6.48 20.11
N ASN A 63 -5.27 6.89 20.10
CA ASN A 63 -4.34 6.45 19.05
C ASN A 63 -3.16 5.62 19.59
N THR A 64 -3.29 4.30 19.52
CA THR A 64 -2.17 3.34 19.68
C THR A 64 -0.98 3.70 18.77
N LYS A 65 -1.25 4.27 17.58
CA LYS A 65 -0.23 4.78 16.65
C LYS A 65 0.68 5.86 17.26
N PHE A 66 0.17 6.68 18.16
CA PHE A 66 0.94 7.74 18.83
C PHE A 66 2.00 7.15 19.77
N ILE A 67 1.61 6.14 20.55
CA ILE A 67 2.49 5.49 21.53
C ILE A 67 3.55 4.62 20.83
N PHE A 68 3.16 3.83 19.81
CA PHE A 68 4.08 2.86 19.20
C PHE A 68 5.01 3.46 18.14
N PHE A 69 4.63 4.54 17.45
CA PHE A 69 5.43 5.09 16.35
C PHE A 69 5.96 6.49 16.62
N ILE A 70 5.12 7.40 17.13
CA ILE A 70 5.53 8.81 17.30
C ILE A 70 6.48 8.96 18.48
N LEU A 71 6.24 8.28 19.60
CA LEU A 71 7.06 8.40 20.80
C LEU A 71 8.51 7.89 20.60
N PRO A 72 8.78 6.69 20.04
CA PRO A 72 10.14 6.26 19.74
C PRO A 72 10.86 7.18 18.74
N LEU A 73 10.18 7.62 17.68
CA LEU A 73 10.75 8.55 16.70
C LEU A 73 11.11 9.90 17.34
N SER A 74 10.29 10.37 18.28
CA SER A 74 10.55 11.62 19.01
C SER A 74 11.80 11.49 19.89
N ILE A 75 11.98 10.35 20.56
CA ILE A 75 13.19 10.05 21.35
C ILE A 75 14.44 10.07 20.46
N PHE A 76 14.40 9.39 19.31
CA PHE A 76 15.52 9.39 18.35
C PHE A 76 15.86 10.80 17.86
N SER A 77 14.86 11.63 17.57
CA SER A 77 15.07 13.02 17.18
C SER A 77 15.74 13.83 18.30
N ILE A 78 15.26 13.70 19.55
CA ILE A 78 15.84 14.38 20.71
C ILE A 78 17.30 13.98 20.90
N ILE A 79 17.62 12.69 20.81
CA ILE A 79 18.99 12.19 20.88
C ILE A 79 19.86 12.81 19.77
N GLY A 80 19.36 12.87 18.54
CA GLY A 80 20.05 13.52 17.42
C GLY A 80 20.33 15.00 17.68
N PHE A 81 19.34 15.75 18.17
CA PHE A 81 19.53 17.16 18.53
C PHE A 81 20.48 17.37 19.71
N LEU A 82 20.46 16.49 20.71
CA LEU A 82 21.41 16.53 21.82
C LEU A 82 22.84 16.28 21.33
N MET A 83 23.06 15.27 20.48
CA MET A 83 24.37 15.01 19.88
C MET A 83 24.83 16.18 19.02
N MET A 84 23.93 16.78 18.24
CA MET A 84 24.22 17.99 17.46
C MET A 84 24.63 19.15 18.38
N PHE A 85 23.89 19.39 19.46
CA PHE A 85 24.19 20.43 20.45
C PHE A 85 25.55 20.22 21.12
N PHE A 86 25.87 19.00 21.56
CA PHE A 86 27.17 18.68 22.16
C PHE A 86 28.31 18.81 21.16
N ALA A 87 28.13 18.33 19.93
CA ALA A 87 29.14 18.46 18.89
C ALA A 87 29.50 19.93 18.61
N PHE A 88 28.50 20.83 18.56
CA PHE A 88 28.73 22.26 18.36
C PHE A 88 29.26 22.97 19.61
N LYS A 89 28.73 22.69 20.80
CA LYS A 89 29.07 23.43 22.03
C LYS A 89 30.37 22.99 22.67
N LEU A 90 30.71 21.70 22.54
CA LEU A 90 31.93 21.11 23.10
C LEU A 90 33.04 20.92 22.05
N ASN A 91 32.84 21.39 20.81
CA ASN A 91 33.78 21.25 19.70
C ASN A 91 34.30 19.82 19.53
N TRP A 92 33.40 18.84 19.49
CA TRP A 92 33.81 17.46 19.23
C TRP A 92 34.40 17.34 17.83
N ASP A 93 35.52 16.62 17.72
CA ASP A 93 36.10 16.28 16.43
C ASP A 93 35.29 15.13 15.81
N VAL A 94 34.21 15.51 15.13
CA VAL A 94 33.27 14.59 14.47
C VAL A 94 33.58 14.57 12.98
N ASP A 95 33.86 13.39 12.46
CA ASP A 95 34.10 13.15 11.04
C ASP A 95 32.82 13.28 10.20
N LEU A 96 32.95 13.22 8.87
CA LEU A 96 31.83 13.39 7.95
C LEU A 96 30.73 12.33 8.14
N LEU A 97 31.10 11.11 8.50
CA LEU A 97 30.17 10.02 8.78
C LEU A 97 29.42 10.27 10.10
N GLY A 98 30.10 10.77 11.13
CA GLY A 98 29.48 11.19 12.38
C GLY A 98 28.46 12.30 12.19
N TRP A 99 28.78 13.35 11.42
CA TRP A 99 27.83 14.43 11.11
C TRP A 99 26.62 13.97 10.30
N SER A 100 26.85 13.06 9.34
CA SER A 100 25.77 12.43 8.57
C SER A 100 24.85 11.63 9.48
N THR A 101 25.43 10.88 10.41
CA THR A 101 24.68 10.08 11.39
C THR A 101 23.86 10.97 12.32
N ILE A 102 24.46 12.01 12.92
CA ILE A 102 23.76 12.99 13.78
C ILE A 102 22.59 13.64 13.03
N SER A 103 22.81 14.04 11.77
CA SER A 103 21.77 14.67 10.94
C SER A 103 20.63 13.72 10.63
N ILE A 104 20.91 12.45 10.33
CA ILE A 104 19.89 11.42 10.12
C ILE A 104 19.08 11.23 11.41
N PHE A 105 19.74 11.06 12.56
CA PHE A 105 19.04 10.88 13.84
C PHE A 105 18.20 12.10 14.24
N ALA A 106 18.62 13.33 13.91
CA ALA A 106 17.85 14.53 14.22
C ALA A 106 16.64 14.71 13.30
N PHE A 107 16.86 14.65 11.97
CA PHE A 107 15.88 15.11 10.98
C PHE A 107 15.05 13.98 10.36
N PHE A 108 15.58 12.76 10.20
CA PHE A 108 14.81 11.66 9.61
C PHE A 108 13.59 11.28 10.45
N PRO A 109 13.68 11.16 11.79
CA PRO A 109 12.51 10.87 12.61
C PRO A 109 11.46 11.99 12.54
N LEU A 110 11.89 13.26 12.44
CA LEU A 110 10.96 14.38 12.25
C LEU A 110 10.19 14.29 10.93
N ILE A 111 10.88 13.95 9.84
CA ILE A 111 10.25 13.76 8.52
C ILE A 111 9.25 12.60 8.57
N MET A 112 9.58 11.51 9.25
CA MET A 112 8.69 10.37 9.44
C MET A 112 7.48 10.71 10.30
N ILE A 113 7.66 11.43 11.41
CA ILE A 113 6.55 11.93 12.25
C ILE A 113 5.64 12.84 11.43
N TYR A 114 6.22 13.76 10.66
CA TYR A 114 5.45 14.63 9.77
C TYR A 114 4.62 13.83 8.76
N GLY A 115 5.24 12.85 8.09
CA GLY A 115 4.56 11.95 7.15
C GLY A 115 3.42 11.15 7.79
N LEU A 116 3.63 10.64 9.01
CA LEU A 116 2.62 9.88 9.76
C LEU A 116 1.44 10.76 10.23
N VAL A 117 1.71 12.00 10.62
CA VAL A 117 0.70 12.91 11.20
C VAL A 117 -0.11 13.62 10.12
N PHE A 118 0.55 14.10 9.06
CA PHE A 118 -0.08 14.94 8.05
C PHE A 118 -0.34 14.20 6.74
N GLY A 119 0.29 13.04 6.52
CA GLY A 119 0.33 12.36 5.24
C GLY A 119 1.28 13.08 4.29
N PHE A 120 2.04 12.32 3.50
CA PHE A 120 2.77 12.91 2.38
C PHE A 120 1.77 13.26 1.28
N SER A 121 1.58 14.54 0.99
CA SER A 121 0.80 14.95 -0.18
C SER A 121 1.59 14.58 -1.44
N ILE A 122 1.18 13.47 -2.07
CA ILE A 122 1.71 13.09 -3.37
C ILE A 122 1.05 14.00 -4.41
N PRO A 123 1.82 14.75 -5.23
CA PRO A 123 1.23 15.57 -6.28
C PRO A 123 0.36 14.71 -7.22
N GLU A 124 -0.81 15.21 -7.62
CA GLU A 124 -1.76 14.45 -8.46
C GLU A 124 -1.13 13.83 -9.70
N LYS A 125 -0.21 14.54 -10.37
CA LYS A 125 0.53 14.02 -11.53
C LYS A 125 1.32 12.75 -11.20
N ARG A 126 1.96 12.72 -10.03
CA ARG A 126 2.71 11.55 -9.56
C ARG A 126 1.77 10.44 -9.10
N GLN A 127 0.62 10.79 -8.51
CA GLN A 127 -0.40 9.82 -8.15
C GLN A 127 -0.95 9.10 -9.40
N ARG A 128 -1.29 9.83 -10.47
CA ARG A 128 -1.72 9.23 -11.74
C ARG A 128 -0.67 8.31 -12.33
N LEU A 129 0.60 8.71 -12.32
CA LEU A 129 1.70 7.85 -12.78
C LEU A 129 1.82 6.57 -11.93
N ILE A 130 1.59 6.67 -10.62
CA ILE A 130 1.59 5.50 -9.73
C ILE A 130 0.40 4.60 -10.09
N GLU A 131 -0.80 5.16 -10.24
CA GLU A 131 -2.01 4.42 -10.62
C GLU A 131 -1.86 3.74 -11.98
N GLU A 132 -1.37 4.44 -13.01
CA GLU A 132 -1.07 3.87 -14.33
C GLU A 132 -0.01 2.75 -14.23
N SER A 133 1.00 2.94 -13.39
CA SER A 133 2.03 1.91 -13.17
C SER A 133 1.48 0.69 -12.42
N GLN A 134 0.52 0.89 -11.52
CA GLN A 134 -0.16 -0.17 -10.80
C GLN A 134 -1.09 -0.93 -11.73
N GLU A 135 -1.84 -0.23 -12.58
CA GLU A 135 -2.73 -0.83 -13.59
C GLU A 135 -1.95 -1.74 -14.54
N LYS A 136 -0.78 -1.28 -15.04
CA LYS A 136 0.11 -2.10 -15.87
C LYS A 136 0.68 -3.33 -15.16
N ARG A 137 0.70 -3.33 -13.83
CA ARG A 137 1.25 -4.42 -13.00
C ARG A 137 0.18 -5.35 -12.45
N ARG A 138 -1.11 -5.07 -12.69
CA ARG A 138 -2.20 -5.95 -12.29
C ARG A 138 -2.05 -7.31 -12.96
N GLU A 139 -2.45 -8.33 -12.25
CA GLU A 139 -2.54 -9.68 -12.82
C GLU A 139 -3.60 -9.69 -13.91
N LYS A 140 -3.37 -10.49 -14.96
CA LYS A 140 -4.29 -10.57 -16.10
C LYS A 140 -4.69 -12.00 -16.36
N LEU A 141 -5.95 -12.18 -16.70
CA LEU A 141 -6.51 -13.50 -16.92
C LEU A 141 -6.79 -13.73 -18.40
N PHE A 142 -6.20 -14.80 -18.94
CA PHE A 142 -6.42 -15.25 -20.31
C PHE A 142 -6.93 -16.68 -20.31
N SER A 143 -7.79 -17.02 -21.26
CA SER A 143 -8.28 -18.39 -21.42
C SER A 143 -8.23 -18.83 -22.87
N ASN A 144 -7.89 -20.10 -23.10
CA ASN A 144 -7.90 -20.74 -24.41
C ASN A 144 -8.40 -22.18 -24.28
N ASP A 145 -8.38 -22.94 -25.37
CA ASP A 145 -8.91 -24.32 -25.38
C ASP A 145 -8.11 -25.30 -24.49
N LYS A 146 -6.89 -24.94 -24.07
CA LYS A 146 -6.02 -25.81 -23.24
C LYS A 146 -6.17 -25.51 -21.75
N GLY A 147 -6.36 -24.25 -21.38
CA GLY A 147 -6.39 -23.85 -19.97
C GLY A 147 -6.59 -22.36 -19.77
N ILE A 148 -6.39 -21.96 -18.51
CA ILE A 148 -6.36 -20.58 -18.06
C ILE A 148 -4.93 -20.17 -17.76
N THR A 149 -4.56 -18.96 -18.14
CA THR A 149 -3.25 -18.36 -17.87
C THR A 149 -3.47 -17.12 -17.04
N ILE A 150 -2.78 -17.04 -15.90
CA ILE A 150 -2.70 -15.85 -15.07
C ILE A 150 -1.34 -15.22 -15.33
N GLU A 151 -1.35 -14.07 -16.00
CA GLU A 151 -0.17 -13.22 -16.14
C GLU A 151 0.09 -12.54 -14.80
N MET A 152 1.32 -12.64 -14.30
CA MET A 152 1.73 -12.02 -13.03
C MET A 152 2.89 -11.05 -13.29
N PRO A 153 2.63 -9.85 -13.85
CA PRO A 153 3.69 -8.94 -14.29
C PRO A 153 4.63 -8.51 -13.16
N LEU A 154 4.12 -8.39 -11.93
CA LEU A 154 4.94 -8.02 -10.77
C LEU A 154 6.09 -9.03 -10.51
N PHE A 155 5.85 -10.31 -10.83
CA PHE A 155 6.78 -11.41 -10.62
C PHE A 155 7.49 -11.87 -11.91
N ASP A 156 7.29 -11.15 -13.02
CA ASP A 156 7.82 -11.49 -14.36
C ASP A 156 7.55 -12.97 -14.74
N LYS A 157 6.31 -13.44 -14.52
CA LYS A 157 5.94 -14.84 -14.80
C LYS A 157 4.47 -15.02 -15.15
N ASN A 158 4.19 -16.17 -15.75
CA ASN A 158 2.86 -16.68 -16.05
C ASN A 158 2.59 -17.95 -15.25
N CYS A 159 1.36 -18.09 -14.75
CA CYS A 159 0.83 -19.31 -14.16
C CYS A 159 -0.16 -19.93 -15.14
N PHE A 160 0.17 -21.09 -15.70
CA PHE A 160 -0.72 -21.85 -16.58
C PHE A 160 -1.39 -22.99 -15.82
N ILE A 161 -2.71 -23.04 -15.89
CA ILE A 161 -3.56 -24.07 -15.28
C ILE A 161 -4.35 -24.74 -16.41
N SER A 162 -4.10 -26.04 -16.61
CA SER A 162 -4.77 -26.83 -17.64
C SER A 162 -6.22 -27.15 -17.25
N TRP A 163 -7.18 -27.13 -18.16
CA TRP A 163 -8.59 -27.41 -17.81
C TRP A 163 -8.80 -28.76 -17.10
N PRO A 164 -8.20 -29.88 -17.55
CA PRO A 164 -8.35 -31.18 -16.88
C PRO A 164 -7.73 -31.23 -15.48
N SER A 165 -6.86 -30.26 -15.14
CA SER A 165 -6.24 -30.18 -13.82
C SER A 165 -7.16 -29.60 -12.76
N ILE A 166 -8.18 -28.83 -13.16
CA ILE A 166 -9.11 -28.19 -12.22
C ILE A 166 -10.08 -29.25 -11.68
N GLU A 167 -10.07 -29.46 -10.37
CA GLU A 167 -11.05 -30.30 -9.70
C GLU A 167 -12.24 -29.50 -9.20
N ALA A 168 -12.00 -28.32 -8.62
CA ALA A 168 -13.04 -27.45 -8.10
C ALA A 168 -12.69 -25.98 -8.25
N ILE A 169 -13.73 -25.15 -8.35
CA ILE A 169 -13.67 -23.69 -8.31
C ILE A 169 -14.67 -23.21 -7.29
N ILE A 170 -14.20 -22.46 -6.30
CA ILE A 170 -15.03 -21.87 -5.25
C ILE A 170 -14.94 -20.35 -5.37
N TYR A 171 -16.07 -19.70 -5.52
CA TYR A 171 -16.18 -18.26 -5.37
C TYR A 171 -16.29 -17.93 -3.89
N TYR A 172 -15.54 -16.94 -3.42
CA TYR A 172 -15.67 -16.42 -2.07
C TYR A 172 -15.95 -14.93 -2.11
N ASN A 173 -16.83 -14.49 -1.23
CA ASN A 173 -17.20 -13.10 -1.05
C ASN A 173 -17.58 -12.87 0.41
N TYR A 174 -16.65 -12.37 1.21
CA TYR A 174 -16.86 -12.16 2.63
C TYR A 174 -16.12 -10.96 3.19
N VAL A 175 -16.51 -10.61 4.41
CA VAL A 175 -15.92 -9.52 5.17
C VAL A 175 -15.30 -10.08 6.43
N VAL A 176 -14.06 -9.72 6.70
CA VAL A 176 -13.43 -9.95 8.00
C VAL A 176 -13.47 -8.65 8.78
N ARG A 177 -14.02 -8.71 10.00
CA ARG A 177 -14.01 -7.60 10.95
C ARG A 177 -13.02 -7.91 12.06
N SER A 178 -11.84 -7.30 11.98
CA SER A 178 -10.89 -7.23 13.09
C SER A 178 -10.82 -5.78 13.58
N ASP A 179 -9.63 -5.17 13.61
CA ASP A 179 -9.41 -3.76 13.87
C ASP A 179 -9.80 -2.87 12.67
N PHE A 180 -9.83 -3.47 11.48
CA PHE A 180 -10.31 -2.86 10.24
C PHE A 180 -11.33 -3.78 9.57
N THR A 181 -12.22 -3.19 8.78
CA THR A 181 -13.15 -3.96 7.94
C THR A 181 -12.46 -4.24 6.61
N GLU A 182 -12.13 -5.50 6.37
CA GLU A 182 -11.48 -5.94 5.13
C GLU A 182 -12.47 -6.77 4.31
N TYR A 183 -12.49 -6.50 3.01
CA TYR A 183 -13.34 -7.15 2.04
C TYR A 183 -12.52 -8.11 1.19
N TYR A 184 -12.98 -9.36 1.12
CA TYR A 184 -12.33 -10.44 0.39
C TYR A 184 -13.29 -10.99 -0.65
N GLU A 185 -12.90 -10.85 -1.92
CA GLU A 185 -13.64 -11.37 -3.05
C GLU A 185 -12.67 -12.00 -4.05
N GLY A 186 -12.98 -13.23 -4.46
CA GLY A 186 -12.13 -13.95 -5.39
C GLY A 186 -12.62 -15.35 -5.73
N TYR A 187 -11.81 -16.08 -6.49
CA TYR A 187 -12.00 -17.49 -6.79
C TYR A 187 -10.81 -18.31 -6.33
N LYS A 188 -11.08 -19.42 -5.66
CA LYS A 188 -10.10 -20.46 -5.35
C LYS A 188 -10.25 -21.62 -6.32
N LEU A 189 -9.20 -21.89 -7.07
CA LEU A 189 -9.09 -23.02 -7.97
C LEU A 189 -8.32 -24.13 -7.26
N TYR A 190 -8.95 -25.29 -7.12
CA TYR A 190 -8.38 -26.50 -6.53
C TYR A 190 -7.96 -27.45 -7.64
N LEU A 191 -6.67 -27.80 -7.67
CA LEU A 191 -6.03 -28.48 -8.80
C LEU A 191 -5.55 -29.87 -8.42
N ASN A 192 -5.66 -30.88 -9.29
CA ASN A 192 -5.09 -32.20 -9.01
C ASN A 192 -3.54 -32.23 -9.15
N SER A 193 -2.99 -31.28 -9.90
CA SER A 193 -1.58 -31.14 -10.24
C SER A 193 -1.09 -29.71 -10.02
N ILE A 194 0.23 -29.54 -9.84
CA ILE A 194 0.85 -28.24 -9.66
C ILE A 194 0.78 -27.47 -10.99
N PRO A 195 0.40 -26.19 -10.99
CA PRO A 195 0.34 -25.41 -12.22
C PRO A 195 1.72 -25.13 -12.80
N VAL A 196 1.77 -24.86 -14.10
CA VAL A 196 3.03 -24.64 -14.81
C VAL A 196 3.39 -23.16 -14.77
N TYR A 197 4.51 -22.84 -14.12
CA TYR A 197 5.02 -21.48 -14.09
C TYR A 197 6.06 -21.25 -15.19
N THR A 198 5.87 -20.21 -15.99
CA THR A 198 6.82 -19.80 -17.03
C THR A 198 7.31 -18.39 -16.74
N LYS A 199 8.62 -18.21 -16.62
CA LYS A 199 9.26 -16.93 -16.33
C LYS A 199 9.58 -16.18 -17.62
N TYR A 200 9.51 -14.85 -17.56
CA TYR A 200 9.92 -14.01 -18.69
C TYR A 200 11.43 -14.04 -18.87
N GLU A 201 11.90 -13.94 -20.12
CA GLU A 201 13.32 -13.95 -20.44
C GLU A 201 14.08 -12.79 -19.75
N LYS A 202 13.45 -11.61 -19.69
CA LYS A 202 14.00 -10.40 -19.08
C LYS A 202 13.37 -10.15 -17.73
N GLN A 203 13.84 -10.88 -16.71
CA GLN A 203 13.38 -10.65 -15.33
C GLN A 203 14.08 -9.46 -14.67
N TRP A 204 13.31 -8.69 -13.91
CA TRP A 204 13.85 -7.69 -13.02
C TRP A 204 14.67 -8.33 -11.89
N TRP A 205 15.71 -7.64 -11.44
CA TRP A 205 16.74 -8.23 -10.60
C TRP A 205 16.24 -8.71 -9.23
N LEU A 206 15.24 -8.06 -8.62
CA LEU A 206 14.66 -8.55 -7.36
C LEU A 206 13.91 -9.89 -7.55
N ASN A 207 13.27 -10.10 -8.70
CA ASN A 207 12.56 -11.34 -8.98
C ASN A 207 13.53 -12.53 -9.14
N LYS A 208 14.81 -12.26 -9.44
CA LYS A 208 15.88 -13.27 -9.44
C LYS A 208 16.25 -13.75 -8.03
N LEU A 209 16.00 -12.95 -6.99
CA LEU A 209 16.30 -13.32 -5.60
C LEU A 209 15.27 -14.28 -4.99
N PHE A 210 14.09 -14.40 -5.60
CA PHE A 210 13.01 -15.28 -5.15
C PHE A 210 12.64 -16.29 -6.24
N PRO A 211 13.54 -17.24 -6.58
CA PRO A 211 13.37 -18.11 -7.74
C PRO A 211 12.32 -19.21 -7.54
N LYS A 212 11.79 -19.40 -6.33
CA LYS A 212 10.87 -20.50 -6.03
C LYS A 212 9.45 -20.14 -6.47
N ASP A 213 8.89 -20.96 -7.33
CA ASP A 213 7.49 -20.90 -7.68
C ASP A 213 6.62 -21.57 -6.62
N ALA A 214 5.34 -21.20 -6.59
CA ALA A 214 4.39 -21.80 -5.67
C ALA A 214 4.21 -23.28 -6.03
N GLN A 215 4.33 -24.15 -5.04
CA GLN A 215 4.12 -25.59 -5.19
C GLN A 215 2.73 -26.02 -4.71
N HIS A 216 1.84 -25.05 -4.51
CA HIS A 216 0.51 -25.27 -3.98
C HIS A 216 -0.46 -25.64 -5.10
N LYS A 217 -1.37 -26.56 -4.78
CA LYS A 217 -2.46 -26.99 -5.66
C LYS A 217 -3.70 -26.10 -5.57
N ILE A 218 -3.61 -25.01 -4.80
CA ILE A 218 -4.67 -24.03 -4.64
C ILE A 218 -4.16 -22.73 -5.25
N ILE A 219 -4.90 -22.20 -6.21
CA ILE A 219 -4.63 -20.89 -6.81
C ILE A 219 -5.77 -19.96 -6.46
N ASP A 220 -5.42 -18.79 -5.93
CA ASP A 220 -6.35 -17.74 -5.57
C ASP A 220 -6.31 -16.66 -6.65
N ILE A 221 -7.48 -16.26 -7.14
CA ILE A 221 -7.65 -15.18 -8.13
C ILE A 221 -8.52 -14.12 -7.46
N ASN A 222 -7.96 -12.95 -7.23
CA ASN A 222 -8.65 -11.85 -6.55
C ASN A 222 -9.46 -10.99 -7.53
N ASN A 223 -10.38 -10.19 -6.99
CA ASN A 223 -11.19 -9.26 -7.77
C ASN A 223 -10.40 -8.09 -8.41
N GLU A 224 -9.14 -7.89 -8.02
CA GLU A 224 -8.25 -6.89 -8.62
C GLU A 224 -7.63 -7.36 -9.95
N THR A 225 -7.74 -8.66 -10.26
CA THR A 225 -7.24 -9.27 -11.49
C THR A 225 -8.03 -8.74 -12.70
N GLU A 226 -7.31 -8.32 -13.75
CA GLU A 226 -7.92 -7.90 -15.01
C GLU A 226 -8.70 -9.08 -15.62
N HIS A 227 -9.94 -8.82 -16.06
CA HIS A 227 -10.89 -9.83 -16.55
C HIS A 227 -11.42 -10.82 -15.49
N PHE A 228 -11.33 -10.50 -14.19
CA PHE A 228 -11.94 -11.29 -13.12
C PHE A 228 -13.42 -11.62 -13.34
N SER A 229 -14.21 -10.65 -13.82
CA SER A 229 -15.64 -10.79 -14.07
C SER A 229 -15.98 -11.76 -15.23
N GLU A 230 -14.99 -12.19 -16.01
CA GLU A 230 -15.16 -13.13 -17.11
C GLU A 230 -15.06 -14.59 -16.67
N ILE A 231 -14.54 -14.86 -15.46
CA ILE A 231 -14.38 -16.22 -14.92
C ILE A 231 -15.67 -17.06 -15.03
N PRO A 232 -16.88 -16.57 -14.69
CA PRO A 232 -18.10 -17.35 -14.86
C PRO A 232 -18.31 -17.82 -16.30
N LYS A 233 -18.11 -16.94 -17.28
CA LYS A 233 -18.25 -17.25 -18.72
C LYS A 233 -17.19 -18.26 -19.16
N ILE A 234 -15.97 -18.14 -18.65
CA ILE A 234 -14.87 -19.06 -18.95
C ILE A 234 -15.19 -20.46 -18.41
N VAL A 235 -15.68 -20.56 -17.18
CA VAL A 235 -16.09 -21.83 -16.57
C VAL A 235 -17.25 -22.45 -17.35
N GLU A 236 -18.28 -21.68 -17.71
CA GLU A 236 -19.38 -22.17 -18.53
C GLU A 236 -18.91 -22.72 -19.88
N LYS A 237 -18.02 -21.98 -20.55
CA LYS A 237 -17.49 -22.36 -21.87
C LYS A 237 -16.64 -23.62 -21.83
N TYR A 238 -15.67 -23.70 -20.93
CA TYR A 238 -14.63 -24.75 -20.97
C TYR A 238 -14.90 -25.91 -20.02
N LEU A 239 -15.57 -25.68 -18.88
CA LEU A 239 -15.90 -26.72 -17.90
C LEU A 239 -17.35 -27.20 -18.00
N LYS A 240 -18.17 -26.60 -18.89
CA LYS A 240 -19.57 -26.98 -19.16
C LYS A 240 -20.44 -27.02 -17.90
N SER A 241 -20.11 -26.19 -16.91
CA SER A 241 -20.90 -26.00 -15.69
C SER A 241 -21.88 -24.85 -15.89
N LYS A 242 -23.11 -24.95 -15.39
CA LYS A 242 -24.02 -23.80 -15.34
C LYS A 242 -23.66 -22.96 -14.11
N VAL A 243 -23.15 -21.76 -14.33
CA VAL A 243 -22.64 -20.93 -13.23
C VAL A 243 -23.66 -19.86 -12.86
N THR A 244 -24.22 -19.96 -11.66
CA THR A 244 -25.06 -18.89 -11.09
C THR A 244 -24.37 -18.37 -9.84
N ILE A 245 -23.63 -17.27 -9.98
CA ILE A 245 -22.91 -16.63 -8.86
C ILE A 245 -23.69 -15.40 -8.43
N ASP A 246 -23.90 -15.28 -7.12
CA ASP A 246 -24.44 -14.07 -6.54
C ASP A 246 -23.31 -13.06 -6.24
N PHE A 247 -23.22 -12.02 -7.08
CA PHE A 247 -22.30 -10.89 -6.89
C PHE A 247 -22.83 -9.83 -5.90
N THR A 248 -23.86 -10.15 -5.11
CA THR A 248 -24.38 -9.21 -4.11
C THR A 248 -23.28 -8.84 -3.10
N ASP A 249 -23.09 -7.54 -2.90
CA ASP A 249 -22.16 -6.99 -1.90
C ASP A 249 -22.56 -7.48 -0.48
N PRO A 250 -21.68 -8.23 0.23
CA PRO A 250 -21.96 -8.75 1.57
C PRO A 250 -22.11 -7.64 2.62
N MET A 251 -21.63 -6.41 2.37
CA MET A 251 -21.88 -5.26 3.23
C MET A 251 -23.31 -4.72 3.09
N LYS A 252 -23.94 -4.90 1.93
CA LYS A 252 -25.25 -4.33 1.57
C LYS A 252 -26.38 -5.34 1.70
N GLY A 253 -26.50 -5.97 2.87
CA GLY A 253 -27.59 -6.91 3.15
C GLY A 253 -28.93 -6.20 3.37
N THR A 254 -29.01 -5.35 4.39
CA THR A 254 -30.25 -4.62 4.73
C THR A 254 -29.95 -3.15 4.95
N LEU A 255 -30.64 -2.28 4.21
CA LEU A 255 -30.53 -0.84 4.41
C LEU A 255 -31.11 -0.47 5.77
N THR A 256 -30.29 0.08 6.66
CA THR A 256 -30.70 0.49 8.02
C THR A 256 -31.10 1.96 8.07
N SER A 257 -30.49 2.80 7.24
CA SER A 257 -30.88 4.20 7.07
C SER A 257 -30.33 4.76 5.77
N SER A 258 -31.06 5.68 5.16
CA SER A 258 -30.60 6.48 4.02
C SER A 258 -30.92 7.94 4.28
N LYS A 259 -29.94 8.82 4.07
CA LYS A 259 -30.11 10.27 4.16
C LYS A 259 -29.66 10.91 2.88
N ILE A 260 -30.54 11.70 2.27
CA ILE A 260 -30.26 12.42 1.03
C ILE A 260 -29.99 13.86 1.38
N TYR A 261 -28.82 14.35 1.00
CA TYR A 261 -28.43 15.74 1.10
C TYR A 261 -28.41 16.34 -0.31
N LYS A 262 -29.33 17.25 -0.58
CA LYS A 262 -29.32 18.05 -1.81
C LYS A 262 -28.55 19.34 -1.57
N ASN A 263 -27.46 19.51 -2.30
CA ASN A 263 -26.78 20.79 -2.45
C ASN A 263 -27.00 21.30 -3.90
N LYS A 264 -26.84 22.61 -4.13
CA LYS A 264 -27.20 23.30 -5.38
C LYS A 264 -26.69 22.60 -6.66
N ASN A 265 -25.58 21.87 -6.60
CA ASN A 265 -24.98 21.17 -7.74
C ASN A 265 -24.78 19.64 -7.54
N SER A 266 -25.19 19.06 -6.42
CA SER A 266 -25.02 17.62 -6.19
C SER A 266 -26.04 17.04 -5.21
N THR A 267 -26.44 15.80 -5.46
CA THR A 267 -27.23 15.01 -4.51
C THR A 267 -26.31 13.95 -3.92
N THR A 268 -26.07 14.02 -2.62
CA THR A 268 -25.26 13.03 -1.90
C THR A 268 -26.18 12.16 -1.06
N THR A 269 -26.17 10.85 -1.32
CA THR A 269 -26.90 9.87 -0.52
C THR A 269 -25.92 9.17 0.43
N ILE A 270 -26.19 9.26 1.73
CA ILE A 270 -25.45 8.51 2.76
C ILE A 270 -26.33 7.35 3.21
N GLU A 271 -25.86 6.14 2.93
CA GLU A 271 -26.56 4.92 3.28
C GLU A 271 -25.79 4.17 4.37
N LYS A 272 -26.50 3.70 5.39
CA LYS A 272 -25.95 2.74 6.36
C LYS A 272 -26.57 1.39 6.09
N TRP A 273 -25.71 0.40 5.88
CA TRP A 273 -26.12 -0.97 5.58
C TRP A 273 -25.75 -1.92 6.73
N LYS A 274 -26.60 -2.91 6.96
CA LYS A 274 -26.28 -4.09 7.77
C LYS A 274 -25.76 -5.18 6.83
N PRO A 275 -24.66 -5.86 7.16
CA PRO A 275 -24.14 -6.95 6.35
C PRO A 275 -25.16 -8.06 6.12
N SER A 276 -25.05 -8.70 4.97
CA SER A 276 -25.83 -9.88 4.60
C SER A 276 -25.46 -11.08 5.48
N LYS A 277 -26.43 -11.96 5.73
CA LYS A 277 -26.22 -13.26 6.39
C LYS A 277 -26.04 -14.43 5.40
N LYS A 278 -25.88 -14.13 4.10
CA LYS A 278 -25.71 -15.13 3.05
C LYS A 278 -24.41 -15.90 3.21
N GLU A 279 -24.36 -17.09 2.63
CA GLU A 279 -23.16 -17.91 2.57
C GLU A 279 -22.03 -17.17 1.86
N SER A 280 -20.87 -17.15 2.51
CA SER A 280 -19.66 -16.44 2.07
C SER A 280 -18.93 -17.10 0.91
N GLU A 281 -19.24 -18.37 0.62
CA GLU A 281 -18.55 -19.16 -0.38
C GLU A 281 -19.56 -19.98 -1.18
N GLN A 282 -19.37 -20.07 -2.48
CA GLN A 282 -20.25 -20.77 -3.40
C GLN A 282 -19.41 -21.66 -4.33
N ILE A 283 -19.82 -22.90 -4.50
CA ILE A 283 -19.19 -23.82 -5.45
C ILE A 283 -19.61 -23.40 -6.86
N VAL A 284 -18.63 -22.98 -7.66
CA VAL A 284 -18.82 -22.58 -9.06
C VAL A 284 -18.70 -23.78 -9.98
N PHE A 285 -17.77 -24.67 -9.65
CA PHE A 285 -17.54 -25.92 -10.34
C PHE A 285 -16.99 -26.93 -9.34
N ASP A 286 -17.47 -28.17 -9.41
CA ASP A 286 -16.77 -29.30 -8.83
C ASP A 286 -16.95 -30.53 -9.72
N LYS A 287 -15.84 -31.16 -10.06
CA LYS A 287 -15.80 -32.31 -10.96
C LYS A 287 -16.44 -33.56 -10.36
N PHE A 288 -16.48 -33.65 -9.04
CA PHE A 288 -16.88 -34.85 -8.29
C PHE A 288 -18.17 -34.66 -7.49
N ASN A 289 -18.85 -33.51 -7.64
CA ASN A 289 -20.05 -33.12 -6.90
C ASN A 289 -19.92 -33.25 -5.35
N ARG A 290 -18.76 -32.84 -4.82
CA ARG A 290 -18.39 -32.82 -3.40
C ARG A 290 -18.95 -31.59 -2.70
N SER A 291 -19.06 -31.68 -1.39
CA SER A 291 -19.38 -30.52 -0.54
C SER A 291 -18.16 -29.60 -0.34
N LEU A 292 -18.41 -28.35 0.07
CA LEU A 292 -17.38 -27.34 0.33
C LEU A 292 -16.35 -27.82 1.37
N GLU A 293 -16.81 -28.47 2.44
CA GLU A 293 -15.96 -29.00 3.51
C GLU A 293 -15.08 -30.16 3.04
N GLU A 294 -15.62 -31.05 2.19
CA GLU A 294 -14.85 -32.14 1.59
C GLU A 294 -13.75 -31.62 0.66
N ILE A 295 -14.06 -30.63 -0.17
CA ILE A 295 -13.07 -29.98 -1.05
C ILE A 295 -11.94 -29.40 -0.19
N LYS A 296 -12.26 -28.60 0.83
CA LYS A 296 -11.23 -28.00 1.69
C LYS A 296 -10.39 -29.04 2.42
N LYS A 297 -11.00 -30.12 2.93
CA LYS A 297 -10.31 -31.18 3.66
C LYS A 297 -9.28 -31.93 2.79
N ASN A 298 -9.59 -32.14 1.50
CA ASN A 298 -8.71 -32.86 0.58
C ASN A 298 -7.45 -32.06 0.18
N TYR A 299 -7.44 -30.76 0.46
CA TYR A 299 -6.43 -29.81 0.00
C TYR A 299 -5.73 -29.05 1.12
N ARG A 300 -5.97 -29.47 2.37
CA ARG A 300 -5.34 -28.94 3.58
C ARG A 300 -4.02 -29.65 3.87
#